data_AF-A0A644XT64-F1
#
_entry.id   AF-A0A644XT64-F1
#
_cell.length_a   1.000
_cell.length_b   1.000
_cell.length_c   1.000
_cell.angle_alpha   90.00
_cell.angle_beta   90.00
_cell.angle_gamma   90.00
#
_symmetry.space_group_name_H-M   'P 1'
#
loop_
_entity.id
_entity.type
_entity.pdbx_description
1 polymer ?
#
loop_
_entity_poly.entity_id
_entity_poly.type
_entity_poly.pdbx_seq_one_letter_code
_entity_poly.pdbx_strand_id
1 'polypeptide(L)'
;MENCLLLDKPKACELVDPQLQTQVEKASGGFAVTVSCTYPAFEVALDAQDLKGVFSDNLFAIRPTAQKVVFFKTHEKVTLKQFKEKLKVFDLYGSSK
;
A
#
# COMPACT_ATOMS: atom_id res chain seq x y z
N MET A 1 7.78 -14.29 4.86
CA MET A 1 8.20 -12.87 4.87
C MET A 1 9.04 -12.67 3.64
N GLU A 2 8.57 -11.88 2.66
CA GLU A 2 9.41 -11.52 1.51
C GLU A 2 10.32 -10.37 1.95
N ASN A 3 11.64 -10.52 1.76
CA ASN A 3 12.62 -9.47 2.01
C ASN A 3 13.06 -8.84 0.69
N CYS A 4 13.36 -7.54 0.73
CA CYS A 4 13.99 -6.82 -0.37
C CYS A 4 15.42 -6.43 0.02
N LEU A 5 16.34 -6.50 -0.94
CA LEU A 5 17.69 -5.94 -0.84
C LEU A 5 17.90 -4.98 -1.99
N LEU A 6 18.17 -3.72 -1.67
CA LEU A 6 18.70 -2.74 -2.62
C LEU A 6 20.23 -2.79 -2.56
N LEU A 7 20.89 -2.88 -3.71
CA LEU A 7 22.35 -2.99 -3.82
C LEU A 7 23.07 -1.64 -3.67
N ASP A 8 22.31 -0.56 -3.58
CA ASP A 8 22.78 0.78 -3.26
C ASP A 8 21.78 1.44 -2.28
N LYS A 9 22.10 2.64 -1.81
CA LYS A 9 21.21 3.45 -1.00
C LYS A 9 19.90 3.69 -1.76
N PRO A 10 18.74 3.65 -1.10
CA PRO A 10 17.43 3.92 -1.72
C PRO A 10 17.39 5.16 -2.63
N LYS A 11 18.06 6.25 -2.22
CA LYS A 11 18.13 7.53 -2.96
C LYS A 11 19.06 7.53 -4.17
N ALA A 12 19.94 6.54 -4.29
CA ALA A 12 20.86 6.37 -5.41
C ALA A 12 20.32 5.38 -6.45
N CYS A 13 19.26 4.62 -6.11
CA CYS A 13 18.59 3.74 -7.06
C CYS A 13 17.84 4.54 -8.13
N GLU A 14 17.94 4.11 -9.39
CA GLU A 14 17.17 4.65 -10.51
C GLU A 14 15.73 4.10 -10.50
N LEU A 15 14.97 4.47 -9.47
CA LEU A 15 13.58 4.05 -9.33
C LEU A 15 12.70 4.73 -10.39
N VAL A 16 11.73 3.98 -10.92
CA VAL A 16 10.73 4.47 -11.86
C VAL A 16 9.37 4.55 -11.17
N ASP A 17 8.45 5.33 -11.76
CA ASP A 17 7.06 5.37 -11.29
C ASP A 17 6.46 3.96 -11.34
N PRO A 18 6.08 3.37 -10.19
CA PRO A 18 5.54 2.02 -10.16
C PRO A 18 4.19 1.89 -10.85
N GLN A 19 3.49 3.01 -11.10
CA GLN A 19 2.12 3.06 -11.57
C GLN A 19 1.22 2.18 -10.68
N LEU A 20 1.19 2.47 -9.37
CA LEU A 20 0.39 1.69 -8.44
C LEU A 20 -1.11 1.78 -8.76
N GLN A 21 -1.80 0.64 -8.67
CA GLN A 21 -3.27 0.60 -8.68
C GLN A 21 -3.78 0.01 -7.38
N THR A 22 -4.95 0.50 -6.95
CA THR A 22 -5.62 0.04 -5.73
C THR A 22 -7.09 -0.28 -5.99
N GLN A 23 -7.53 -1.41 -5.45
CA GLN A 23 -8.93 -1.79 -5.40
C GLN A 23 -9.32 -2.01 -3.94
N VAL A 24 -10.48 -1.48 -3.56
CA VAL A 24 -10.94 -1.51 -2.16
C VAL A 24 -12.33 -2.12 -2.08
N GLU A 25 -12.46 -3.11 -1.21
CA GLU A 25 -13.67 -3.87 -0.97
C GLU A 25 -13.98 -3.97 0.53
N LYS A 26 -15.25 -4.22 0.86
CA LYS A 26 -15.63 -4.52 2.25
C LYS A 26 -15.13 -5.91 2.63
N ALA A 27 -14.61 -6.04 3.84
CA ALA A 27 -14.23 -7.31 4.43
C ALA A 27 -14.84 -7.45 5.82
N SER A 28 -14.81 -8.65 6.39
CA SER A 28 -15.25 -8.85 7.78
C SER A 28 -14.40 -8.01 8.74
N GLY A 29 -15.04 -7.11 9.49
CA GLY A 29 -14.36 -6.22 10.44
C GLY A 29 -13.55 -5.07 9.83
N GLY A 30 -13.77 -4.73 8.55
CA GLY A 30 -13.14 -3.57 7.91
C GLY A 30 -13.10 -3.64 6.39
N PHE A 31 -11.91 -3.49 5.81
CA PHE A 31 -11.72 -3.38 4.36
C PHE A 31 -10.55 -4.22 3.86
N ALA A 32 -10.65 -4.74 2.64
CA ALA A 32 -9.54 -5.33 1.92
C ALA A 32 -9.06 -4.34 0.84
N VAL A 33 -7.76 -4.09 0.79
CA VAL A 33 -7.09 -3.28 -0.22
C VAL A 33 -6.20 -4.18 -1.06
N THR A 34 -6.55 -4.38 -2.31
CA THR A 34 -5.69 -5.04 -3.29
C THR A 34 -4.80 -3.99 -3.94
N VAL A 35 -3.50 -4.18 -3.84
CA VAL A 35 -2.47 -3.32 -4.44
C VAL A 35 -1.78 -4.10 -5.57
N SER A 36 -1.60 -3.45 -6.72
CA SER A 36 -0.83 -3.95 -7.87
C SER A 36 0.02 -2.82 -8.47
N CYS A 37 0.96 -3.16 -9.35
CA CYS A 37 1.84 -2.19 -10.01
C CYS A 37 2.21 -2.62 -11.43
N THR A 38 2.62 -1.67 -12.27
CA THR A 38 3.21 -1.95 -13.60
C THR A 38 4.73 -2.14 -13.52
N TYR A 39 5.40 -1.39 -12.64
CA TYR A 39 6.84 -1.51 -12.36
C TYR A 39 7.06 -1.81 -10.88
N PRO A 40 8.21 -2.41 -10.47
CA PRO A 40 8.45 -2.76 -9.08
C PRO A 40 8.28 -1.55 -8.14
N ALA A 41 7.51 -1.73 -7.08
CA ALA A 41 7.33 -0.73 -6.04
C ALA A 41 7.97 -1.22 -4.74
N PHE A 42 8.64 -0.32 -4.03
CA PHE A 42 9.35 -0.60 -2.78
C PHE A 42 8.81 0.29 -1.67
N GLU A 43 8.86 -0.22 -0.44
CA GLU A 43 8.37 0.48 0.76
C GLU A 43 6.94 1.01 0.59
N VAL A 44 6.07 0.21 -0.04
CA VAL A 44 4.67 0.59 -0.27
C VAL A 44 3.99 0.73 1.09
N ALA A 45 3.47 1.93 1.33
CA ALA A 45 2.83 2.30 2.58
C ALA A 45 1.35 2.64 2.38
N LEU A 46 0.46 2.00 3.13
CA LEU A 46 -0.96 2.35 3.20
C LEU A 46 -1.21 3.19 4.46
N ASP A 47 -1.95 4.28 4.30
CA ASP A 47 -2.35 5.18 5.38
C ASP A 47 -3.85 5.46 5.31
N ALA A 48 -4.54 5.34 6.46
CA ALA A 48 -5.97 5.62 6.60
C ALA A 48 -6.25 6.96 7.28
N GLN A 49 -5.22 7.81 7.44
CA GLN A 49 -5.25 9.13 8.06
C GLN A 49 -5.80 9.10 9.49
N ASP A 50 -6.95 9.73 9.71
CA ASP A 50 -7.62 9.88 10.99
C ASP A 50 -8.52 8.68 11.35
N LEU A 51 -8.69 7.70 10.45
CA LEU A 51 -9.49 6.51 10.74
C LEU A 51 -8.73 5.58 11.70
N LYS A 52 -9.39 5.15 12.78
CA LYS A 52 -8.76 4.24 13.74
C LYS A 52 -8.80 2.81 13.22
N GLY A 53 -7.63 2.20 13.09
CA GLY A 53 -7.50 0.80 12.69
C GLY A 53 -6.06 0.41 12.42
N VAL A 54 -5.87 -0.83 11.99
CA VAL A 54 -4.54 -1.39 11.72
C VAL A 54 -4.57 -2.12 10.39
N PHE A 55 -3.58 -1.82 9.54
CA PHE A 55 -3.30 -2.59 8.34
C PHE A 55 -2.57 -3.89 8.71
N SER A 56 -2.96 -5.01 8.09
CA SER A 56 -2.33 -6.31 8.32
C SER A 56 -0.88 -6.37 7.87
N ASP A 57 -0.48 -5.49 6.97
CA ASP A 57 0.86 -5.40 6.41
C ASP A 57 1.10 -3.96 5.90
N ASN A 58 2.33 -3.48 6.02
CA ASN A 58 2.74 -2.16 5.58
C ASN A 58 4.25 -2.15 5.30
N LEU A 59 4.74 -1.18 4.52
CA LEU A 59 6.16 -1.09 4.16
C LEU A 59 6.68 -2.35 3.45
N PHE A 60 6.00 -2.75 2.38
CA PHE A 60 6.34 -3.94 1.61
C PHE A 60 6.78 -3.62 0.19
N ALA A 61 7.45 -4.57 -0.46
CA ALA A 61 7.73 -4.52 -1.90
C ALA A 61 6.66 -5.30 -2.69
N ILE A 62 6.39 -4.87 -3.92
CA ILE A 62 5.51 -5.57 -4.86
C ILE A 62 6.12 -5.58 -6.28
N ARG A 63 5.96 -6.71 -6.97
CA ARG A 63 6.46 -6.93 -8.33
C ARG A 63 5.30 -6.84 -9.34
N PRO A 64 5.54 -6.47 -10.62
CA PRO A 64 4.48 -6.24 -11.61
C PRO A 64 3.49 -7.38 -11.83
N THR A 65 3.94 -8.62 -11.66
CA THR A 65 3.09 -9.81 -11.85
C THR A 65 2.45 -10.30 -10.55
N ALA A 66 2.63 -9.58 -9.46
CA ALA A 66 2.08 -9.91 -8.15
C ALA A 66 1.01 -8.89 -7.76
N GLN A 67 0.03 -9.35 -7.00
CA GLN A 67 -0.92 -8.51 -6.29
C GLN A 67 -0.81 -8.82 -4.81
N LYS A 68 -1.04 -7.81 -3.97
CA LYS A 68 -1.05 -7.99 -2.51
C LYS A 68 -2.36 -7.49 -1.95
N VAL A 69 -3.01 -8.34 -1.14
CA VAL A 69 -4.22 -7.98 -0.41
C VAL A 69 -3.85 -7.63 1.02
N VAL A 70 -4.10 -6.39 1.43
CA VAL A 70 -3.87 -5.87 2.78
C VAL A 70 -5.22 -5.59 3.44
N PHE A 71 -5.42 -6.10 4.65
CA PHE A 71 -6.66 -5.88 5.40
C PHE A 71 -6.50 -4.71 6.37
N PHE A 72 -7.40 -3.73 6.29
CA PHE A 72 -7.56 -2.71 7.32
C PHE A 72 -8.65 -3.16 8.30
N LYS A 73 -8.27 -3.44 9.54
CA LYS A 73 -9.21 -3.82 10.61
C LYS A 73 -9.56 -2.61 11.46
N THR A 74 -10.85 -2.40 11.70
CA THR A 74 -11.34 -1.28 12.53
C THR A 74 -12.57 -1.69 13.33
N HIS A 75 -12.76 -1.07 14.49
CA HIS A 75 -13.97 -1.18 15.30
C HIS A 75 -14.94 -0.01 15.06
N GLU A 76 -14.54 0.99 14.28
CA GLU A 76 -15.37 2.15 13.96
C GLU A 76 -16.35 1.83 12.83
N LYS A 77 -17.53 2.45 12.85
CA LYS A 77 -18.51 2.34 11.76
C LYS A 77 -18.08 3.24 10.61
N VAL A 78 -17.21 2.73 9.75
CA VAL A 78 -16.72 3.44 8.55
C VAL A 78 -17.40 2.88 7.30
N THR A 79 -17.83 3.76 6.39
CA THR A 79 -18.36 3.33 5.09
C THR A 79 -17.24 3.11 4.08
N LEU A 80 -17.50 2.29 3.04
CA LEU A 80 -16.54 2.06 1.96
C LEU A 80 -16.12 3.36 1.26
N LYS A 81 -17.05 4.31 1.10
CA LYS A 81 -16.78 5.61 0.48
C LYS A 81 -15.80 6.42 1.34
N GLN A 82 -16.07 6.55 2.64
CA GLN A 82 -15.18 7.27 3.56
C GLN A 82 -13.79 6.64 3.60
N PHE A 83 -13.70 5.31 3.65
CA PHE A 83 -12.41 4.63 3.65
C PHE A 83 -11.64 4.87 2.34
N LYS A 84 -12.29 4.81 1.17
CA LYS A 84 -11.67 5.13 -0.13
C LYS A 84 -11.17 6.58 -0.20
N GLU A 85 -11.90 7.54 0.36
CA GLU A 85 -11.50 8.96 0.39
C GLU A 85 -10.28 9.21 1.30
N LYS A 86 -10.19 8.45 2.40
CA LYS A 86 -9.12 8.57 3.39
C LYS A 86 -7.88 7.75 3.06
N LEU A 87 -8.03 6.64 2.33
CA LEU A 87 -6.90 5.80 1.94
C LEU A 87 -5.89 6.59 1.09
N LYS A 88 -4.66 6.63 1.56
CA LYS A 88 -3.49 7.08 0.81
C LYS A 88 -2.53 5.91 0.66
N VAL A 89 -1.88 5.86 -0.50
CA VAL A 89 -0.83 4.91 -0.78
C VAL A 89 0.41 5.68 -1.20
N PHE A 90 1.51 5.34 -0.56
CA PHE A 90 2.82 5.90 -0.81
C PHE A 90 3.77 4.79 -1.24
N ASP A 91 4.88 5.16 -1.85
CA ASP A 91 5.99 4.29 -2.19
C ASP A 91 7.30 5.09 -2.16
N LEU A 92 8.41 4.37 -2.26
CA LEU A 92 9.75 4.96 -2.21
C LEU A 92 10.02 5.94 -3.37
N TYR A 93 9.52 5.67 -4.57
CA TYR A 93 9.70 6.56 -5.72
C TYR A 93 8.93 7.86 -5.52
N GLY A 94 7.63 7.78 -5.19
CA GLY A 94 6.79 8.95 -4.91
C GLY A 94 7.32 9.81 -3.76
N SER A 95 7.96 9.20 -2.76
CA SER A 95 8.52 9.88 -1.59
C SER A 95 9.91 10.49 -1.83
N SER A 96 10.54 10.19 -2.97
CA SER A 96 11.85 10.73 -3.35
C SER A 96 11.79 12.07 -4.10
N LYS A 97 10.58 12.54 -4.41
CA LYS A 97 10.32 13.78 -5.15
C LYS A 97 10.06 14.98 -4.25
#